data_AF-A0A1X4I8L2-F1
#
_entry.id   AF-A0A1X4I8L2-F1
#
_cell.length_a   1.000
_cell.length_b   1.000
_cell.length_c   1.000
_cell.angle_alpha   90.00
_cell.angle_beta   90.00
_cell.angle_gamma   90.00
#
_symmetry.space_group_name_H-M   'P 1'
#
loop_
_entity.id
_entity.type
_entity.pdbx_description
1 polymer ?
#
loop_
_entity_poly.entity_id
_entity_poly.type
_entity_poly.pdbx_seq_one_letter_code
_entity_poly.pdbx_strand_id
1 'polypeptide(L)'
;MASHTDSTEPSATPTPATQAGREGLEALLSRPGKALIGLDFDGTLAPIVADPEQARAHPDAVDALAALAPRVAAVAVVTGRPAGVAVRHGG
;
A
#
# COMPACT_ATOMS: atom_id res chain seq x y z
N MET A 1 -8.97 -13.17 18.03
CA MET A 1 -7.64 -12.65 18.43
C MET A 1 -6.58 -13.46 17.70
N ALA A 2 -6.42 -13.23 16.39
CA ALA A 2 -5.28 -13.77 15.66
C ALA A 2 -4.19 -12.70 15.73
N SER A 3 -3.14 -12.96 16.49
CA SER A 3 -1.94 -12.13 16.47
C SER A 3 -1.30 -12.29 15.10
N HIS A 4 -1.39 -11.25 14.25
CA HIS A 4 -0.51 -11.16 13.10
C HIS A 4 0.90 -10.93 13.64
N THR A 5 1.67 -12.01 13.71
CA THR A 5 3.11 -11.93 13.93
C THR A 5 3.70 -11.25 12.72
N ASP A 6 4.16 -10.02 12.91
CA ASP A 6 4.87 -9.26 11.89
C ASP A 6 6.08 -10.08 11.42
N SER A 7 6.02 -10.57 10.19
CA SER A 7 7.02 -11.48 9.67
C SER A 7 8.17 -10.62 9.14
N THR A 8 9.25 -10.56 9.92
CA THR A 8 10.46 -9.75 9.66
C THR A 8 11.30 -10.24 8.47
N GLU A 9 10.83 -11.24 7.73
CA GLU A 9 11.51 -11.78 6.56
C GLU A 9 11.12 -10.98 5.31
N PRO A 10 12.08 -10.47 4.51
CA PRO A 10 11.77 -9.84 3.24
C PRO A 10 11.14 -10.89 2.32
N SER A 11 9.81 -10.88 2.24
CA SER A 11 9.07 -11.72 1.31
C SER A 11 9.49 -11.34 -0.12
N ALA A 12 9.86 -12.33 -0.91
CA ALA A 12 10.22 -12.13 -2.31
C ALA A 12 9.11 -11.35 -3.03
N THR A 13 9.49 -10.43 -3.93
CA THR A 13 8.51 -9.70 -4.75
C THR A 13 7.55 -10.68 -5.40
N PRO A 14 6.22 -10.52 -5.23
CA PRO A 14 5.25 -11.46 -5.77
C PRO A 14 5.32 -11.50 -7.30
N THR A 15 5.22 -12.70 -7.89
CA THR A 15 5.17 -12.88 -9.35
C THR A 15 3.73 -12.79 -9.84
N PRO A 16 3.36 -11.81 -10.69
CA PRO A 16 2.00 -11.71 -11.21
C PRO A 16 1.61 -12.93 -12.06
N ALA A 17 0.39 -13.44 -11.87
CA ALA A 17 -0.08 -14.64 -12.56
C ALA A 17 -0.40 -14.41 -14.06
N THR A 18 -0.71 -13.17 -14.45
CA THR A 18 -1.08 -12.82 -15.83
C THR A 18 0.11 -12.29 -16.60
N GLN A 19 0.08 -12.39 -17.94
CA GLN A 19 1.09 -11.74 -18.78
C GLN A 19 1.10 -10.22 -18.59
N ALA A 20 -0.07 -9.59 -18.66
CA ALA A 20 -0.20 -8.14 -18.45
C ALA A 20 0.33 -7.69 -17.08
N GLY A 21 0.13 -8.49 -16.02
CA GLY A 21 0.68 -8.20 -14.69
C GLY A 21 2.20 -8.25 -14.67
N ARG A 22 2.81 -9.25 -15.34
CA ARG A 22 4.27 -9.38 -15.43
C ARG A 22 4.89 -8.22 -16.22
N GLU A 23 4.31 -7.89 -17.37
CA GLU A 23 4.73 -6.75 -18.20
C GLU A 23 4.59 -5.42 -17.43
N GLY A 24 3.50 -5.25 -16.67
CA GLY A 24 3.29 -4.07 -15.82
C GLY A 24 4.33 -3.96 -14.71
N LEU A 25 4.63 -5.05 -14.01
CA LEU A 25 5.66 -5.07 -12.97
C LEU A 25 7.05 -4.79 -13.54
N GLU A 26 7.39 -5.37 -14.70
CA GLU A 26 8.65 -5.09 -15.39
C GLU A 26 8.76 -3.61 -15.82
N ALA A 27 7.68 -3.03 -16.34
CA ALA A 27 7.64 -1.62 -16.70
C ALA A 27 7.82 -0.69 -15.49
N LEU A 28 7.20 -1.04 -14.35
CA LEU A 28 7.37 -0.32 -13.08
C LEU A 28 8.82 -0.39 -12.61
N LEU A 29 9.42 -1.58 -12.58
CA LEU A 29 10.78 -1.77 -12.06
C LEU A 29 11.86 -1.15 -12.97
N SER A 30 11.64 -1.11 -14.29
CA SER A 30 12.59 -0.52 -15.24
C SER A 30 12.60 1.01 -15.23
N ARG A 31 11.46 1.66 -14.94
CA ARG A 31 11.33 3.14 -14.94
C ARG A 31 10.42 3.64 -13.81
N PRO A 32 10.79 3.41 -12.53
CA PRO A 32 9.90 3.70 -11.39
C PRO A 32 9.53 5.18 -11.29
N GLY A 33 10.44 6.10 -11.62
CA GLY A 33 10.18 7.54 -11.65
C GLY A 33 9.13 8.01 -12.67
N LYS A 34 8.59 7.12 -13.51
CA LYS A 34 7.46 7.39 -14.42
C LYS A 34 6.16 6.73 -13.98
N ALA A 35 6.17 5.98 -12.87
CA ALA A 35 5.03 5.24 -12.38
C ALA A 35 4.27 6.01 -11.30
N LEU A 36 2.95 5.82 -11.27
CA LEU A 36 2.11 6.19 -10.15
C LEU A 36 1.76 4.92 -9.37
N ILE A 37 1.93 4.94 -8.05
CA ILE A 37 1.55 3.85 -7.16
C ILE A 37 0.24 4.21 -6.47
N GLY A 38 -0.84 3.52 -6.84
CA GLY A 38 -2.15 3.65 -6.22
C GLY A 38 -2.34 2.56 -5.18
N LEU A 39 -2.67 2.93 -3.94
CA LEU A 39 -2.85 2.02 -2.82
C LEU A 39 -4.25 2.17 -2.25
N ASP A 40 -4.92 1.05 -1.98
CA ASP A 40 -6.12 1.07 -1.16
C ASP A 40 -5.78 1.39 0.31
N PHE A 41 -6.76 1.80 1.09
CA PHE A 41 -6.63 1.97 2.52
C PHE A 41 -6.98 0.68 3.27
N ASP A 42 -8.23 0.22 3.20
CA ASP A 42 -8.72 -0.91 3.98
C ASP A 42 -8.23 -2.25 3.41
N GLY A 43 -7.60 -3.07 4.26
CA GLY A 43 -6.94 -4.31 3.84
C GLY A 43 -5.62 -4.14 3.10
N THR A 44 -5.15 -2.91 2.90
CA THR A 44 -3.85 -2.62 2.28
C THR A 44 -2.95 -1.84 3.24
N LEU A 45 -3.32 -0.59 3.56
CA LEU A 45 -2.58 0.23 4.53
C LEU A 45 -3.08 0.03 5.96
N ALA A 46 -4.35 -0.35 6.14
CA ALA A 46 -4.99 -0.65 7.41
C ALA A 46 -5.50 -2.10 7.39
N PRO A 47 -5.45 -2.86 8.50
CA PRO A 47 -6.02 -4.21 8.54
C PRO A 47 -7.55 -4.16 8.37
N ILE A 48 -8.13 -5.20 7.76
CA ILE A 48 -9.59 -5.39 7.75
C ILE A 48 -10.04 -5.75 9.17
N VAL A 49 -10.88 -4.91 9.75
CA VAL A 49 -11.45 -5.07 11.09
C VAL A 49 -12.98 -5.14 11.02
N ALA A 50 -13.60 -5.66 12.08
CA ALA A 50 -15.06 -5.84 12.12
C ALA A 50 -15.83 -4.51 12.11
N ASP A 51 -15.29 -3.48 12.77
CA ASP A 51 -15.82 -2.12 12.76
C ASP A 51 -14.92 -1.23 11.88
N PRO A 52 -15.37 -0.85 10.66
CA PRO A 52 -14.57 -0.01 9.77
C PRO A 52 -14.14 1.32 10.38
N GLU A 53 -14.88 1.91 11.33
CA GLU A 53 -14.47 3.17 11.96
C GLU A 53 -13.23 3.02 12.84
N GLN A 54 -12.87 1.78 13.20
CA GLN A 54 -11.66 1.46 13.97
C GLN A 54 -10.45 1.10 13.11
N ALA A 55 -10.60 1.02 11.79
CA ALA A 55 -9.47 0.78 10.90
C ALA A 55 -8.48 1.94 11.01
N ARG A 56 -7.22 1.62 11.31
CA ARG A 56 -6.10 2.57 11.39
C ARG A 56 -4.98 2.07 10.49
N ALA A 57 -4.29 2.98 9.84
CA ALA A 57 -3.11 2.60 9.07
C ALA A 57 -2.09 1.91 9.97
N HIS A 58 -1.32 1.00 9.37
CA HIS A 58 -0.18 0.39 10.03
C HIS A 58 0.74 1.49 10.57
N PRO A 59 1.33 1.36 11.77
CA PRO A 59 2.20 2.37 12.35
C PRO A 59 3.32 2.84 11.40
N ASP A 60 3.86 1.92 10.61
CA ASP A 60 4.95 2.21 9.67
C ASP A 60 4.48 2.68 8.28
N ALA A 61 3.18 2.80 8.04
CA ALA A 61 2.64 3.13 6.72
C ALA A 61 3.15 4.50 6.23
N VAL A 62 3.12 5.52 7.08
CA VAL A 62 3.57 6.87 6.72
C VAL A 62 5.05 6.88 6.33
N ASP A 63 5.89 6.25 7.16
CA ASP A 63 7.34 6.20 6.91
C ASP A 63 7.67 5.41 5.63
N ALA A 64 6.98 4.29 5.40
CA ALA A 64 7.14 3.50 4.18
C ALA A 64 6.73 4.31 2.92
N LEU A 65 5.60 5.00 2.96
CA LEU A 65 5.14 5.84 1.84
C LEU A 65 6.05 7.04 1.62
N ALA A 66 6.55 7.66 2.68
CA ALA A 66 7.51 8.76 2.59
C ALA A 66 8.85 8.30 1.96
N ALA A 67 9.32 7.09 2.29
CA ALA A 67 10.51 6.50 1.69
C ALA A 67 10.31 6.09 0.20
N LEU A 68 9.07 5.73 -0.17
CA LEU A 68 8.70 5.38 -1.54
C LEU A 68 8.50 6.60 -2.44
N ALA A 69 7.85 7.65 -1.93
CA ALA A 69 7.48 8.85 -2.68
C ALA A 69 8.58 9.44 -3.57
N PRO A 70 9.84 9.61 -3.14
CA PRO A 70 10.89 10.19 -3.99
C PRO A 70 11.36 9.26 -5.14
N ARG A 71 10.94 7.99 -5.17
CA ARG A 71 11.39 7.00 -6.16
C ARG A 71 10.43 6.87 -7.35
N VAL A 72 9.21 7.38 -7.21
CA VAL A 72 8.11 7.22 -8.17
C VAL A 72 7.58 8.59 -8.60
N ALA A 73 6.76 8.64 -9.66
CA ALA A 73 6.18 9.90 -10.11
C ALA A 73 5.12 10.43 -9.13
N ALA A 74 4.36 9.52 -8.52
CA ALA A 74 3.35 9.85 -7.51
C ALA A 74 2.99 8.62 -6.66
N VAL A 75 2.53 8.89 -5.44
CA VAL A 75 1.83 7.93 -4.58
C VAL A 75 0.44 8.48 -4.32
N ALA A 76 -0.58 7.64 -4.47
CA ALA A 76 -1.97 8.02 -4.24
C ALA A 76 -2.66 6.97 -3.38
N VAL A 77 -3.41 7.42 -2.38
CA VAL A 77 -4.35 6.55 -1.66
C VAL A 77 -5.70 6.64 -2.36
N VAL A 78 -6.20 5.49 -2.83
CA VAL A 78 -7.47 5.33 -3.53
C VAL A 78 -8.40 4.56 -2.61
N THR A 79 -9.39 5.24 -2.03
CA THR A 79 -10.26 4.64 -1.00
C THR A 79 -11.72 4.98 -1.27
N GLY A 80 -12.62 4.06 -0.91
CA GLY A 80 -14.05 4.32 -0.85
C GLY A 80 -14.47 5.22 0.32
N ARG A 81 -13.56 5.48 1.27
CA ARG A 81 -13.82 6.39 2.40
C ARG A 81 -13.82 7.85 1.95
N PRO A 82 -14.54 8.74 2.67
CA PRO A 82 -14.33 10.17 2.50
C PRO A 82 -12.85 10.52 2.74
N ALA A 83 -12.24 11.29 1.84
CA ALA A 83 -10.79 11.55 1.87
C ALA A 83 -10.29 12.08 3.23
N GLY A 84 -11.04 12.99 3.86
CA GLY A 84 -10.67 13.53 5.18
C GLY A 84 -10.69 12.50 6.31
N VAL A 85 -11.48 11.42 6.20
CA VAL A 85 -11.47 10.32 7.17
C VAL A 85 -10.22 9.47 6.99
N ALA A 86 -9.87 9.14 5.74
CA ALA A 86 -8.66 8.37 5.45
C ALA A 86 -7.38 9.08 5.92
N VAL A 87 -7.29 10.42 5.74
CA VAL A 87 -6.17 11.21 6.26
C VAL A 87 -6.10 11.13 7.79
N ARG A 88 -7.21 11.36 8.49
CA ARG A 88 -7.24 11.29 9.97
C ARG A 88 -6.91 9.90 10.53
N HIS A 89 -7.21 8.84 9.79
CA HIS A 89 -6.90 7.47 10.19
C HIS A 89 -5.51 7.00 9.74
N GLY A 90 -4.82 7.79 8.91
CA GLY A 90 -3.51 7.50 8.36
C GLY A 90 -2.33 7.86 9.27
N GLY A 91 -2.54 8.74 10.25
CA GLY A 91 -1.49 9.31 11.09
C GLY A 91 -1.52 10.83 11.08
#